data_AF-A0A378W3U2-F1
#
_entry.id   AF-A0A378W3U2-F1
#
_cell.length_a   1.000
_cell.length_b   1.000
_cell.length_c   1.000
_cell.angle_alpha   90.00
_cell.angle_beta   90.00
_cell.angle_gamma   90.00
#
_symmetry.space_group_name_H-M   'P 1'
#
loop_
_entity.id
_entity.type
_entity.pdbx_description
1 polymer ?
#
loop_
_entity_poly.entity_id
_entity_poly.type
_entity_poly.pdbx_seq_one_letter_code
_entity_poly.pdbx_strand_id
1 'polypeptide(L)'
;MQRDVEKLERSLGGIKNMKGLPDAIFVIDTGYQKGTLVEAEKLGIPVIAVVDTNNSPDGVKYVIPGNDDSAKAIRLYCRGIADAVLEGKNQALQETVAAAQETAAE
;
A
#
# COMPACT_ATOMS: atom_id res chain seq x y z
N MET A 1 -21.51 8.17 22.92
CA MET A 1 -20.56 9.18 22.41
C MET A 1 -19.12 8.67 22.40
N GLN A 2 -18.42 8.48 23.54
CA GLN A 2 -17.03 7.96 23.50
C GLN A 2 -16.88 6.60 22.79
N ARG A 3 -17.77 5.65 23.10
CA ARG A 3 -17.78 4.32 22.45
C ARG A 3 -17.96 4.35 20.93
N ASP A 4 -18.72 5.32 20.43
CA ASP A 4 -19.03 5.42 18.99
C ASP A 4 -17.84 6.04 18.25
N VAL A 5 -17.19 7.03 18.88
CA VAL A 5 -15.94 7.62 18.40
C VAL A 5 -14.83 6.57 18.35
N GLU A 6 -14.64 5.77 19.40
CA GLU A 6 -13.63 4.69 19.41
C GLU A 6 -13.86 3.64 18.33
N LYS A 7 -15.12 3.26 18.09
CA LYS A 7 -15.47 2.33 17.01
C LYS A 7 -15.15 2.92 15.64
N LEU A 8 -15.49 4.18 15.42
CA LEU A 8 -15.20 4.88 14.15
C LEU A 8 -13.69 5.01 13.92
N GLU A 9 -12.93 5.39 14.95
CA GLU A 9 -11.46 5.48 14.84
C GLU A 9 -10.82 4.11 14.56
N ARG A 10 -11.33 3.02 15.16
CA ARG A 10 -10.82 1.67 14.88
C ARG A 10 -11.09 1.23 13.44
N SER A 11 -12.25 1.57 12.88
CA SER A 11 -12.64 1.11 11.54
C SER A 11 -12.16 2.02 10.42
N LEU A 12 -12.13 3.34 10.64
CA LEU A 12 -11.89 4.35 9.60
C LEU A 12 -10.66 5.23 9.88
N GLY A 13 -10.01 5.08 11.04
CA GLY A 13 -8.85 5.90 11.40
C GLY A 13 -7.70 5.82 10.38
N GLY A 14 -7.53 4.66 9.74
CA GLY A 14 -6.50 4.45 8.72
C GLY A 14 -6.70 5.27 7.44
N ILE A 15 -7.95 5.60 7.08
CA ILE A 15 -8.29 6.38 5.88
C ILE A 15 -8.72 7.82 6.18
N LYS A 16 -8.79 8.19 7.47
CA LYS A 16 -9.26 9.51 7.93
C LYS A 16 -8.53 10.68 7.29
N ASN A 17 -7.23 10.53 7.04
CA ASN A 17 -6.37 11.58 6.49
C ASN A 17 -6.15 11.45 4.97
N MET A 18 -6.83 10.52 4.29
CA MET A 18 -6.73 10.39 2.84
C MET A 18 -7.50 11.52 2.16
N LYS A 19 -6.82 12.23 1.25
CA LYS A 19 -7.39 13.37 0.50
C LYS A 19 -8.05 12.96 -0.83
N GLY A 20 -7.92 11.70 -1.22
CA GLY A 20 -8.40 11.16 -2.48
C GLY A 20 -8.21 9.65 -2.55
N LEU A 21 -8.44 9.08 -3.73
CA LEU A 21 -8.18 7.66 -4.00
C LEU A 21 -6.67 7.39 -3.99
N PRO A 22 -6.22 6.21 -3.53
CA PRO A 22 -4.81 5.86 -3.56
C PRO A 22 -4.34 5.52 -4.98
N ASP A 23 -3.11 5.91 -5.32
CA ASP A 23 -2.48 5.59 -6.60
C ASP A 23 -2.01 4.13 -6.70
N ALA A 24 -1.85 3.45 -5.54
CA ALA A 24 -1.53 2.04 -5.43
C ALA A 24 -1.95 1.52 -4.06
N ILE A 25 -2.24 0.22 -3.95
CA ILE A 25 -2.52 -0.43 -2.67
C ILE A 25 -1.62 -1.64 -2.45
N PHE A 26 -1.24 -1.86 -1.19
CA PHE A 26 -0.55 -3.06 -0.75
C PHE A 26 -1.51 -3.95 0.05
N VAL A 27 -1.65 -5.21 -0.36
CA VAL A 27 -2.57 -6.18 0.23
C VAL A 27 -1.80 -7.40 0.71
N ILE A 28 -2.18 -7.90 1.88
CA ILE A 28 -1.71 -9.18 2.40
C ILE A 28 -2.92 -10.12 2.40
N ASP A 29 -2.69 -11.37 2.00
CA ASP A 29 -3.72 -12.40 1.89
C ASP A 29 -4.82 -12.02 0.87
N THR A 30 -4.52 -12.32 -0.39
CA THR A 30 -5.46 -12.12 -1.51
C THR A 30 -6.66 -13.06 -1.45
N GLY A 31 -6.55 -14.18 -0.71
CA GLY A 31 -7.62 -15.13 -0.48
C GLY A 31 -8.72 -14.57 0.42
N TYR A 32 -8.36 -13.87 1.49
CA TYR A 32 -9.32 -13.26 2.40
C TYR A 32 -9.82 -11.90 1.87
N GLN A 33 -8.98 -11.12 1.19
CA GLN A 33 -9.30 -9.76 0.73
C GLN A 33 -9.79 -9.68 -0.73
N LYS A 34 -10.61 -10.63 -1.17
CA LYS A 34 -11.14 -10.67 -2.55
C LYS A 34 -11.92 -9.41 -2.95
N GLY A 35 -12.67 -8.84 -2.00
CA GLY A 35 -13.43 -7.61 -2.23
C GLY A 35 -12.53 -6.45 -2.63
N THR A 36 -11.39 -6.31 -1.96
CA THR A 36 -10.39 -5.28 -2.25
C THR A 36 -9.81 -5.41 -3.65
N LEU A 37 -9.55 -6.64 -4.13
CA LEU A 37 -9.06 -6.86 -5.50
C LEU A 37 -10.09 -6.42 -6.54
N VAL A 38 -11.35 -6.79 -6.37
CA VAL A 38 -12.44 -6.45 -7.29
C VAL A 38 -12.68 -4.93 -7.31
N GLU A 39 -12.63 -4.27 -6.15
CA GLU A 39 -12.78 -2.82 -6.05
C GLU A 39 -11.59 -2.09 -6.68
N ALA A 40 -10.37 -2.56 -6.43
CA ALA A 40 -9.16 -1.98 -7.02
C ALA A 40 -9.15 -2.11 -8.54
N GLU A 41 -9.53 -3.28 -9.07
CA GLU A 41 -9.66 -3.52 -10.51
C GLU A 41 -10.66 -2.56 -11.15
N LYS A 42 -11.84 -2.37 -10.53
CA LYS A 42 -12.87 -1.43 -11.02
C LYS A 42 -12.42 0.02 -10.99
N LEU A 43 -11.65 0.40 -9.98
CA LEU A 43 -11.13 1.76 -9.83
C LEU A 43 -9.83 1.98 -10.62
N GLY A 44 -9.26 0.95 -11.25
CA GLY A 44 -7.99 1.00 -11.96
C GLY A 44 -6.77 1.18 -11.05
N ILE A 45 -6.91 0.86 -9.76
CA ILE A 45 -5.85 1.03 -8.76
C ILE A 45 -4.94 -0.20 -8.83
N PRO A 46 -3.62 -0.04 -9.08
CA PRO A 46 -2.69 -1.16 -9.11
C PRO A 46 -2.51 -1.79 -7.73
N VAL A 47 -2.63 -3.10 -7.68
CA VAL A 47 -2.47 -3.90 -6.46
C VAL A 47 -1.08 -4.54 -6.41
N ILE A 48 -0.37 -4.31 -5.31
CA ILE A 48 0.81 -5.06 -4.88
C ILE A 48 0.35 -6.02 -3.80
N ALA A 49 0.62 -7.32 -3.93
CA ALA A 49 0.15 -8.26 -2.91
C ALA A 49 1.11 -9.43 -2.63
N VAL A 50 1.10 -9.88 -1.38
CA VAL A 50 1.74 -11.13 -0.98
C VAL A 50 0.79 -12.29 -1.30
N VAL A 51 1.29 -13.28 -2.04
CA VAL A 51 0.51 -14.45 -2.48
C VAL A 51 1.21 -15.71 -2.01
N ASP A 52 0.51 -16.50 -1.19
CA ASP A 52 0.93 -17.84 -0.80
C ASP A 52 0.37 -18.92 -1.76
N THR A 53 0.82 -20.15 -1.60
CA THR A 53 0.51 -21.33 -2.41
C THR A 53 -0.97 -21.67 -2.56
N ASN A 54 -1.82 -21.22 -1.62
CA ASN A 54 -3.26 -21.45 -1.61
C ASN A 54 -4.07 -20.33 -2.31
N ASN A 55 -3.40 -19.24 -2.72
CA ASN A 55 -4.04 -18.02 -3.18
C ASN A 55 -3.70 -17.75 -4.66
N SER A 56 -4.67 -17.23 -5.42
CA SER A 56 -4.45 -16.89 -6.84
C SER A 56 -3.75 -15.53 -6.95
N PRO A 57 -2.75 -15.37 -7.86
CA PRO A 57 -2.18 -14.08 -8.21
C PRO A 57 -3.08 -13.24 -9.14
N ASP A 58 -4.23 -13.75 -9.55
CA ASP A 58 -5.14 -13.03 -10.45
C ASP A 58 -5.62 -11.71 -9.84
N GLY A 59 -5.64 -10.65 -10.65
CA GLY A 59 -6.01 -9.30 -10.21
C GLY A 59 -4.90 -8.55 -9.46
N VAL A 60 -3.73 -9.18 -9.24
CA VAL A 60 -2.56 -8.53 -8.64
C VAL A 60 -1.60 -8.09 -9.74
N LYS A 61 -1.22 -6.81 -9.74
CA LYS A 61 -0.26 -6.27 -10.72
C LYS A 61 1.18 -6.64 -10.36
N TYR A 62 1.52 -6.59 -9.08
CA TYR A 62 2.85 -6.93 -8.57
C TYR A 62 2.73 -7.98 -7.47
N VAL A 63 3.10 -9.21 -7.83
CA VAL A 63 2.99 -10.37 -6.94
C VAL A 63 4.28 -10.57 -6.16
N ILE A 64 4.16 -10.70 -4.84
CA ILE A 64 5.25 -11.07 -3.94
C ILE A 64 4.97 -12.50 -3.45
N PRO A 65 5.66 -13.52 -3.96
CA PRO A 65 5.46 -14.88 -3.48
C PRO A 65 5.96 -15.00 -2.04
N GLY A 66 5.12 -15.48 -1.13
CA GLY A 66 5.48 -15.50 0.28
C GLY A 66 4.38 -16.00 1.21
N ASN A 67 4.76 -16.23 2.47
CA ASN A 67 3.86 -16.71 3.51
C ASN A 67 3.05 -15.54 4.09
N ASP A 68 1.73 -15.56 3.94
CA ASP A 68 0.80 -14.55 4.46
C ASP A 68 0.21 -14.90 5.84
N ASP A 69 0.33 -16.14 6.32
CA ASP A 69 -0.23 -16.58 7.62
C ASP A 69 0.60 -16.15 8.84
N SER A 70 1.92 -15.95 8.67
CA SER A 70 2.80 -15.69 9.81
C SER A 70 2.86 -14.22 10.19
N ALA A 71 2.55 -13.90 11.45
CA ALA A 71 2.74 -12.55 12.00
C ALA A 71 4.19 -12.04 11.92
N LYS A 72 5.20 -12.92 11.79
CA LYS A 72 6.59 -12.52 11.53
C LYS A 72 6.80 -12.14 10.08
N ALA A 73 6.26 -12.93 9.14
CA ALA A 73 6.34 -12.66 7.71
C ALA A 73 5.57 -11.39 7.34
N ILE A 74 4.33 -11.24 7.82
CA ILE A 74 3.52 -10.02 7.67
C ILE A 74 4.31 -8.78 8.11
N ARG A 75 4.92 -8.82 9.31
CA ARG A 75 5.73 -7.70 9.81
C ARG A 75 6.93 -7.41 8.94
N LEU A 76 7.58 -8.44 8.39
CA LEU A 76 8.69 -8.27 7.46
C LEU A 76 8.24 -7.55 6.18
N TYR A 77 7.13 -7.98 5.57
CA TYR A 77 6.59 -7.35 4.36
C TYR A 77 6.15 -5.91 4.60
N CYS A 78 5.38 -5.65 5.67
CA CYS A 78 4.94 -4.31 6.00
C CYS A 78 6.12 -3.37 6.26
N ARG A 79 7.16 -3.85 6.96
CA ARG A 79 8.36 -3.05 7.21
C ARG A 79 9.13 -2.77 5.91
N GLY A 80 9.37 -3.80 5.10
CA GLY A 80 10.09 -3.63 3.83
C GLY A 80 9.40 -2.64 2.90
N ILE A 81 8.06 -2.68 2.82
CA ILE A 81 7.29 -1.73 2.02
C ILE A 81 7.29 -0.33 2.64
N ALA A 82 7.16 -0.21 3.97
CA ALA A 82 7.26 1.08 4.63
C ALA A 82 8.63 1.74 4.36
N ASP A 83 9.71 0.97 4.49
CA ASP A 83 11.07 1.44 4.23
C ASP A 83 11.23 1.87 2.76
N ALA A 84 10.73 1.07 1.81
CA ALA A 84 10.77 1.38 0.38
C ALA A 84 9.97 2.64 0.01
N VAL A 85 8.80 2.84 0.62
CA VAL A 85 7.97 4.05 0.41
C VAL A 85 8.67 5.29 0.95
N LEU A 86 9.32 5.19 2.12
CA LEU A 86 10.08 6.30 2.70
C LEU A 86 11.31 6.64 1.84
N GLU A 87 12.01 5.63 1.34
CA GLU A 87 13.16 5.81 0.45
C GLU A 87 12.74 6.48 -0.86
N GLY A 88 11.69 5.97 -1.52
CA GLY A 88 11.17 6.55 -2.76
C GLY A 88 10.70 8.00 -2.59
N LYS A 89 10.09 8.33 -1.45
CA LYS A 89 9.72 9.72 -1.12
C LYS A 89 10.93 10.64 -1.00
N ASN A 90 12.01 10.16 -0.38
CA ASN A 90 13.24 10.94 -0.23
C ASN A 90 13.96 11.14 -1.57
N GLN A 91 14.01 10.10 -2.42
CA GLN A 91 14.58 10.18 -3.76
C GLN A 91 13.81 11.18 -4.63
N ALA A 92 12.48 11.10 -4.66
CA ALA A 92 11.65 12.04 -5.42
C ALA A 92 11.87 13.51 -5.00
N LEU A 93 12.08 13.76 -3.70
CA LEU A 93 12.41 15.10 -3.21
C LEU A 93 13.79 15.56 -3.71
N GLN A 94 14.79 14.69 -3.66
CA GLN A 94 16.14 15.00 -4.15
C GLN A 94 16.15 15.28 -5.66
N GLU A 95 15.45 14.46 -6.44
CA GLU A 95 15.31 14.66 -7.90
C GLU A 95 14.61 15.99 -8.21
N THR A 96 13.57 16.33 -7.47
CA THR A 96 12.85 17.62 -7.63
C THR A 96 13.77 18.81 -7.32
N VAL A 97 14.59 18.70 -6.26
CA VAL A 97 15.55 19.76 -5.89
C VAL A 97 16.66 19.87 -6.94
N ALA A 98 17.20 18.75 -7.42
CA ALA A 98 18.22 18.73 -8.45
C ALA A 98 17.71 19.35 -9.77
N ALA A 99 16.51 18.99 -10.21
CA ALA A 99 15.89 19.55 -11.41
C ALA A 99 15.64 21.07 -11.28
N ALA A 100 15.27 21.55 -10.10
CA ALA A 100 15.09 22.98 -9.82
C ALA A 100 16.43 23.76 -9.79
N GLN A 101 17.53 23.11 -9.39
CA GLN A 101 18.87 23.70 -9.43
C GLN A 101 19.42 23.79 -10.85
N GLU A 102 19.15 22.78 -11.70
CA GLU A 102 19.51 22.82 -13.11
C GLU A 102 18.74 23.91 -13.88
N THR A 103 17.44 24.09 -13.62
CA THR A 103 16.65 25.17 -14.24
C THR A 103 17.00 26.57 -13.75
N ALA A 104 17.66 26.71 -12.59
CA ALA A 104 18.14 28.00 -12.09
C ALA A 104 19.57 28.34 -12.54
N ALA A 105 20.30 27.35 -13.08
CA ALA A 105 21.64 27.51 -13.61
C ALA A 105 21.66 27.81 -15.12
N GLU A 106 20.52 27.65 -15.81
CA GLU A 106 20.24 28.14 -17.17
C GLU A 106 19.55 29.51 -17.13
#